data_AF-A0A2V1CXY1-F1
#
_entry.id   AF-A0A2V1CXY1-F1
#
_cell.length_a   1.000
_cell.length_b   1.000
_cell.length_c   1.000
_cell.angle_alpha   90.00
_cell.angle_beta   90.00
_cell.angle_gamma   90.00
#
_symmetry.space_group_name_H-M   'P 1'
#
loop_
_entity.id
_entity.type
_entity.pdbx_description
1 polymer ?
#
loop_
_entity_poly.entity_id
_entity_poly.type
_entity_poly.pdbx_seq_one_letter_code
_entity_poly.pdbx_strand_id
1 'polypeptide(L)'
;MAEIIGLTASLITLAGLGTKLAKTLRDATDALNSADHEAHLIAADISIFASSLVQLSKTLPMVANYDIPEAEKLLEVTEVLVLACSSLVDELQRYIGDPVVLRMKGGMWMRALGWHFKWFFQMAKVAFVKRLMESFKSTLVFLVPTMDLAVGIQQDAQHEVR
;
A
#
# COMPACT_ATOMS: atom_id res chain seq x y z
N MET A 1 -23.48 1.17 -4.47
CA MET A 1 -23.01 -0.17 -4.03
C MET A 1 -21.95 -0.78 -4.97
N ALA A 2 -22.17 -0.91 -6.27
CA ALA A 2 -21.17 -1.50 -7.19
C ALA A 2 -19.81 -0.77 -7.19
N GLU A 3 -19.84 0.56 -7.11
CA GLU A 3 -18.66 1.42 -7.04
C GLU A 3 -17.80 1.17 -5.78
N ILE A 4 -18.44 1.08 -4.60
CA ILE A 4 -17.76 0.78 -3.33
C ILE A 4 -17.13 -0.61 -3.36
N ILE A 5 -17.81 -1.61 -3.96
CA ILE A 5 -17.25 -2.95 -4.14
C ILE A 5 -16.01 -2.88 -5.03
N GLY A 6 -16.07 -2.12 -6.12
CA GLY A 6 -14.93 -1.88 -7.02
C GLY A 6 -13.74 -1.22 -6.31
N LEU A 7 -13.99 -0.13 -5.56
CA LEU A 7 -12.96 0.57 -4.78
C LEU A 7 -12.33 -0.33 -3.71
N THR A 8 -13.16 -1.10 -3.00
CA THR A 8 -12.71 -2.07 -1.98
C THR A 8 -11.81 -3.14 -2.61
N ALA A 9 -12.22 -3.70 -3.75
CA ALA A 9 -11.42 -4.70 -4.47
C ALA A 9 -10.08 -4.12 -4.96
N SER A 10 -10.06 -2.88 -5.44
CA SER A 10 -8.85 -2.17 -5.84
C SER A 10 -7.89 -1.97 -4.67
N LEU A 11 -8.39 -1.51 -3.52
CA LEU A 11 -7.57 -1.35 -2.30
C LEU A 11 -6.96 -2.67 -1.84
N ILE A 12 -7.73 -3.76 -1.83
CA ILE A 12 -7.25 -5.10 -1.48
C ILE A 12 -6.17 -5.56 -2.46
N THR A 13 -6.38 -5.33 -3.76
CA THR A 13 -5.41 -5.70 -4.80
C THR A 13 -4.10 -4.93 -4.60
N LEU A 14 -4.17 -3.62 -4.39
CA LEU A 14 -3.01 -2.77 -4.14
C LEU A 14 -2.27 -3.17 -2.86
N ALA A 15 -3.00 -3.47 -1.78
CA ALA A 15 -2.41 -3.98 -0.55
C ALA A 15 -1.70 -5.33 -0.77
N GLY A 16 -2.28 -6.23 -1.56
CA GLY A 16 -1.66 -7.49 -1.94
C GLY A 16 -0.36 -7.29 -2.72
N LEU A 17 -0.36 -6.39 -3.71
CA LEU A 17 0.83 -6.03 -4.48
C LEU A 17 1.91 -5.39 -3.59
N GLY A 18 1.54 -4.45 -2.72
CA GLY A 18 2.45 -3.84 -1.75
C GLY A 18 3.07 -4.87 -0.81
N THR A 19 2.27 -5.77 -0.24
CA THR A 19 2.76 -6.85 0.63
C THR A 19 3.74 -7.78 -0.10
N LYS A 20 3.43 -8.12 -1.36
CA LYS A 20 4.31 -8.92 -2.21
C LYS A 20 5.64 -8.20 -2.48
N LEU A 21 5.62 -6.90 -2.75
CA LEU A 21 6.81 -6.07 -2.94
C LEU A 21 7.67 -5.98 -1.68
N ALA A 22 7.05 -5.72 -0.53
CA ALA A 22 7.74 -5.68 0.76
C ALA A 22 8.46 -7.01 1.05
N LYS A 23 7.76 -8.13 0.86
CA LYS A 23 8.34 -9.47 1.02
C LYS A 23 9.48 -9.72 0.04
N THR A 24 9.28 -9.33 -1.22
CA THR A 24 10.27 -9.44 -2.29
C THR A 24 11.57 -8.73 -1.93
N LEU A 25 11.46 -7.48 -1.48
CA LEU A 25 12.61 -6.66 -1.15
C LEU A 25 13.36 -7.26 0.04
N ARG A 26 12.64 -7.77 1.04
CA ARG A 26 13.21 -8.46 2.20
C ARG A 26 13.91 -9.77 1.82
N ASP A 27 13.27 -10.62 1.01
CA ASP A 27 13.87 -11.88 0.54
C ASP A 27 15.15 -11.61 -0.26
N ALA A 28 15.18 -10.52 -1.05
CA ALA A 28 16.35 -10.13 -1.84
C ALA A 28 17.51 -9.60 -0.98
N THR A 29 17.22 -8.77 0.02
CA THR A 29 18.25 -8.25 0.95
C THR A 29 18.82 -9.36 1.82
N ASP A 30 17.97 -10.26 2.33
CA ASP A 30 18.38 -11.43 3.11
C ASP A 30 19.28 -12.36 2.28
N ALA A 31 18.92 -12.64 1.02
CA ALA A 31 19.70 -13.51 0.13
C ALA A 31 21.09 -12.94 -0.22
N LEU A 32 21.26 -11.63 -0.16
CA LEU A 32 22.51 -10.95 -0.45
C LEU A 32 23.43 -10.86 0.76
N ASN A 33 22.98 -11.21 1.96
CA ASN A 33 23.63 -10.85 3.22
C ASN A 33 24.03 -9.37 3.25
N SER A 34 23.38 -8.52 2.46
CA SER A 34 23.67 -7.09 2.48
C SER A 34 23.00 -6.56 3.72
N ALA A 35 23.80 -5.96 4.61
CA ALA A 35 23.28 -5.16 5.71
C ALA A 35 22.71 -3.83 5.17
N ASP A 36 21.96 -3.89 4.06
CA ASP A 36 21.32 -2.73 3.46
C ASP A 36 20.07 -2.39 4.27
N HIS A 37 20.33 -1.80 5.42
CA HIS A 37 19.34 -1.36 6.39
C HIS A 37 18.26 -0.51 5.73
N GLU A 38 18.61 0.27 4.70
CA GLU A 38 17.67 1.12 3.98
C GLU A 38 16.65 0.31 3.18
N ALA A 39 17.08 -0.75 2.51
CA ALA A 39 16.18 -1.65 1.79
C ALA A 39 15.20 -2.37 2.75
N HIS A 40 15.66 -2.76 3.94
CA HIS A 40 14.80 -3.32 4.99
C HIS A 40 13.78 -2.29 5.51
N LEU A 41 14.19 -1.04 5.71
CA LEU A 41 13.29 0.04 6.11
C LEU A 41 12.24 0.31 5.04
N ILE A 42 12.63 0.38 3.77
CA ILE A 42 11.70 0.54 2.64
C ILE A 42 10.71 -0.62 2.59
N ALA A 43 11.17 -1.87 2.76
CA ALA A 43 10.29 -3.03 2.81
C ALA A 43 9.27 -2.94 3.97
N ALA A 44 9.71 -2.47 5.14
CA ALA A 44 8.82 -2.25 6.28
C ALA A 44 7.79 -1.14 5.98
N ASP A 45 8.21 -0.02 5.41
CA ASP A 45 7.32 1.10 5.06
C ASP A 45 6.28 0.68 4.01
N ILE A 46 6.67 -0.10 3.00
CA ILE A 46 5.74 -0.67 2.02
C ILE A 46 4.73 -1.59 2.70
N SER A 47 5.17 -2.42 3.66
CA SER A 47 4.28 -3.32 4.40
C SER A 47 3.28 -2.56 5.28
N ILE A 48 3.71 -1.48 5.91
CA ILE A 48 2.82 -0.63 6.73
C ILE A 48 1.80 0.05 5.84
N PHE A 49 2.23 0.62 4.71
CA PHE A 49 1.34 1.23 3.74
C PHE A 49 0.29 0.24 3.21
N ALA A 50 0.70 -0.97 2.82
CA ALA A 50 -0.22 -2.03 2.42
C ALA A 50 -1.25 -2.36 3.51
N SER A 51 -0.83 -2.35 4.78
CA SER A 51 -1.74 -2.57 5.91
C SER A 51 -2.75 -1.43 6.05
N SER A 52 -2.36 -0.18 5.83
CA SER A 52 -3.28 0.98 5.81
C SER A 52 -4.32 0.87 4.70
N LEU A 53 -3.95 0.37 3.51
CA LEU A 53 -4.90 0.11 2.42
C LEU A 53 -5.93 -0.96 2.79
N VAL A 54 -5.51 -2.02 3.49
CA VAL A 54 -6.44 -3.06 4.02
C VAL A 54 -7.39 -2.48 5.06
N GLN A 55 -6.91 -1.57 5.92
CA GLN A 55 -7.78 -0.91 6.89
C GLN A 55 -8.83 -0.06 6.18
N LEU A 56 -8.41 0.79 5.24
CA LEU A 56 -9.34 1.60 4.43
C LEU A 56 -10.37 0.73 3.69
N SER A 57 -9.95 -0.41 3.13
CA SER A 57 -10.87 -1.32 2.43
C SER A 57 -11.94 -1.94 3.35
N LYS A 58 -11.69 -2.01 4.66
CA LYS A 58 -12.66 -2.51 5.65
C LYS A 58 -13.62 -1.42 6.12
N THR A 59 -13.13 -0.18 6.21
CA THR A 59 -13.92 0.98 6.64
C THR A 59 -14.84 1.49 5.52
N LEU A 60 -14.41 1.42 4.25
CA LEU A 60 -15.15 1.97 3.10
C LEU A 60 -16.59 1.41 2.97
N PRO A 61 -16.83 0.09 3.10
CA PRO A 61 -18.19 -0.45 3.06
C PRO A 61 -19.05 0.02 4.24
N MET A 62 -18.45 0.32 5.39
CA MET A 62 -19.20 0.82 6.55
C MET A 62 -19.72 2.22 6.27
N VAL A 63 -18.89 3.12 5.73
CA VAL A 63 -19.31 4.47 5.33
C VAL A 63 -20.49 4.45 4.36
N ALA A 64 -20.52 3.47 3.45
CA ALA A 64 -21.61 3.32 2.50
C ALA A 64 -22.92 2.74 3.08
N ASN A 65 -22.83 1.99 4.18
CA ASN A 65 -23.98 1.37 4.83
C ASN A 65 -24.70 2.33 5.79
N TYR A 66 -24.02 3.40 6.20
CA TYR A 66 -24.59 4.47 7.02
C TYR A 66 -24.88 5.69 6.15
N ASP A 67 -25.96 6.40 6.45
CA ASP A 67 -26.32 7.64 5.74
C ASP A 67 -25.45 8.79 6.26
N ILE A 68 -24.13 8.70 6.00
CA ILE A 68 -23.13 9.65 6.49
C ILE A 68 -23.16 10.89 5.59
N PRO A 69 -23.35 12.09 6.16
CA PRO A 69 -23.20 13.34 5.42
C PRO A 69 -21.82 13.38 4.76
N GLU A 70 -21.75 13.73 3.48
CA GLU A 70 -20.49 13.84 2.73
C GLU A 70 -19.79 12.50 2.40
N ALA A 71 -20.49 11.36 2.55
CA ALA A 71 -20.00 10.05 2.11
C ALA A 71 -19.51 10.05 0.64
N GLU A 72 -20.18 10.80 -0.24
CA GLU A 72 -19.79 10.95 -1.65
C GLU A 72 -18.41 11.61 -1.80
N LYS A 73 -18.12 12.69 -1.07
CA LYS A 73 -16.79 13.34 -1.07
C LYS A 73 -15.72 12.39 -0.54
N LEU A 74 -16.04 11.61 0.49
CA LEU A 74 -15.13 10.62 1.05
C LEU A 74 -14.81 9.50 0.05
N LEU A 75 -15.79 9.10 -0.76
CA LEU A 75 -15.61 8.14 -1.86
C LEU A 75 -14.76 8.72 -2.99
N GLU A 76 -15.01 9.96 -3.42
CA GLU A 76 -14.20 10.65 -4.43
C GLU A 76 -12.73 10.77 -4.00
N VAL A 77 -12.48 11.20 -2.76
CA VAL A 77 -11.13 11.28 -2.20
C VAL A 77 -10.46 9.90 -2.18
N THR A 78 -11.22 8.85 -1.86
CA THR A 78 -10.74 7.47 -1.87
C THR A 78 -10.40 7.00 -3.27
N GLU A 79 -11.19 7.33 -4.29
CA GLU A 79 -10.92 6.99 -5.68
C GLU A 79 -9.63 7.63 -6.19
N VAL A 80 -9.44 8.93 -5.94
CA VAL A 80 -8.20 9.65 -6.27
C VAL A 80 -7.00 9.02 -5.56
N LEU A 81 -7.16 8.64 -4.29
CA LEU A 81 -6.15 7.91 -3.53
C LEU A 81 -5.81 6.57 -4.16
N VAL A 82 -6.80 5.77 -4.57
CA VAL A 82 -6.60 4.47 -5.22
C VAL A 82 -5.78 4.62 -6.51
N LEU A 83 -6.12 5.60 -7.35
CA LEU A 83 -5.40 5.87 -8.59
C LEU A 83 -3.93 6.24 -8.32
N ALA A 84 -3.70 7.14 -7.36
CA ALA A 84 -2.36 7.55 -6.99
C ALA A 84 -1.54 6.40 -6.38
N CYS A 85 -2.16 5.60 -5.51
CA CYS A 85 -1.55 4.41 -4.93
C CYS A 85 -1.21 3.36 -6.00
N SER A 86 -2.05 3.18 -7.01
CA SER A 86 -1.80 2.28 -8.14
C SER A 86 -0.57 2.71 -8.93
N SER A 87 -0.50 3.99 -9.31
CA SER A 87 0.68 4.52 -10.01
C SER A 87 1.96 4.33 -9.20
N LEU A 88 1.88 4.53 -7.89
CA LEU A 88 3.01 4.37 -6.99
C LEU A 88 3.49 2.91 -6.90
N VAL A 89 2.55 1.98 -6.71
CA VAL A 89 2.86 0.54 -6.64
C VAL A 89 3.48 0.06 -7.96
N ASP A 90 2.97 0.53 -9.11
CA ASP A 90 3.53 0.20 -10.43
C ASP A 90 4.96 0.74 -10.61
N GLU A 91 5.24 1.97 -10.14
CA GLU A 91 6.60 2.52 -10.15
C GLU A 91 7.55 1.70 -9.26
N LEU A 92 7.12 1.31 -8.06
CA LEU A 92 7.91 0.42 -7.20
C LEU A 92 8.19 -0.91 -7.87
N GLN A 93 7.20 -1.52 -8.52
CA GLN A 93 7.41 -2.76 -9.28
C GLN A 93 8.45 -2.60 -10.38
N ARG A 94 8.45 -1.48 -11.11
CA ARG A 94 9.44 -1.21 -12.16
C ARG A 94 10.86 -1.09 -11.60
N TYR A 95 11.02 -0.41 -10.47
CA TYR A 95 12.33 -0.18 -9.85
C TYR A 95 12.86 -1.43 -9.15
N ILE A 96 12.04 -2.08 -8.33
CA ILE A 96 12.40 -3.29 -7.57
C ILE A 96 12.51 -4.51 -8.49
N GLY A 97 11.71 -4.56 -9.56
CA GLY A 97 11.65 -5.66 -10.52
C GLY A 97 10.90 -6.90 -10.00
N ASP A 98 10.76 -7.90 -10.87
CA ASP A 98 10.15 -9.18 -10.51
C ASP A 98 11.22 -10.15 -9.93
N PRO A 99 11.06 -10.62 -8.69
CA PRO A 99 12.04 -11.49 -8.02
C PRO A 99 11.95 -12.95 -8.41
N VAL A 100 11.01 -13.36 -9.27
CA VAL A 100 10.96 -14.73 -9.82
C VAL A 100 12.34 -15.12 -10.38
N VAL A 101 13.11 -14.13 -10.84
CA VAL A 101 14.48 -14.29 -11.36
C VAL A 101 15.49 -14.77 -10.31
N LEU A 102 15.30 -14.49 -9.01
CA LEU A 102 16.22 -14.87 -7.92
C LEU A 102 15.97 -16.28 -7.35
N ARG A 103 14.78 -16.85 -7.54
CA ARG A 103 14.42 -18.20 -7.02
C ARG A 103 14.87 -19.36 -7.90
N MET A 104 15.34 -19.11 -9.13
CA MET A 104 15.82 -20.18 -10.01
C MET A 104 17.26 -20.59 -9.66
N LYS A 105 17.43 -21.87 -9.31
CA LYS A 105 18.67 -22.50 -8.81
C LYS A 105 19.94 -22.34 -9.67
N GLY A 106 19.84 -21.90 -10.92
CA GLY A 106 20.99 -21.75 -11.83
C GLY A 106 21.49 -20.30 -11.93
N GLY A 107 22.71 -20.00 -11.45
CA GLY A 107 23.33 -18.68 -11.62
C GLY A 107 22.88 -17.61 -10.62
N MET A 108 22.39 -18.03 -9.44
CA MET A 108 21.89 -17.16 -8.36
C MET A 108 22.84 -15.99 -8.04
N TRP A 109 24.15 -16.23 -8.03
CA TRP A 109 25.15 -15.21 -7.66
C TRP A 109 25.29 -14.08 -8.69
N MET A 110 25.34 -14.39 -9.99
CA MET A 110 25.38 -13.36 -11.05
C MET A 110 24.09 -12.54 -11.10
N ARG A 111 22.93 -13.17 -10.84
CA ARG A 111 21.64 -12.47 -10.80
C ARG A 111 21.49 -11.61 -9.55
N ALA A 112 21.99 -12.08 -8.41
CA ALA A 112 22.01 -11.32 -7.16
C ALA A 112 22.90 -10.07 -7.29
N LEU A 113 24.07 -10.19 -7.93
CA LEU A 113 24.93 -9.06 -8.29
C LEU A 113 24.23 -8.08 -9.25
N GLY A 114 23.55 -8.59 -10.29
CA GLY A 114 22.78 -7.75 -11.20
C GLY A 114 21.64 -6.99 -10.52
N TRP A 115 20.94 -7.64 -9.57
CA TRP A 115 19.93 -6.98 -8.75
C TRP A 115 20.54 -5.95 -7.81
N HIS A 116 21.67 -6.24 -7.17
CA HIS A 116 22.36 -5.29 -6.29
C HIS A 116 22.84 -4.04 -7.06
N PHE A 117 23.32 -4.22 -8.28
CA PHE A 117 23.69 -3.10 -9.15
C PHE A 117 22.44 -2.30 -9.54
N LYS A 118 21.38 -2.97 -10.00
CA LYS A 118 20.11 -2.30 -10.32
C LYS A 118 19.55 -1.54 -9.10
N TRP A 119 19.59 -2.14 -7.91
CA TRP A 119 19.16 -1.53 -6.66
C TRP A 119 19.94 -0.25 -6.37
N PHE A 120 21.27 -0.30 -6.41
CA PHE A 120 22.13 0.85 -6.19
C PHE A 120 21.82 2.02 -7.13
N PHE A 121 21.56 1.74 -8.41
CA PHE A 121 21.20 2.77 -9.40
C PHE A 121 19.76 3.29 -9.27
N GLN A 122 18.84 2.49 -8.71
CA GLN A 122 17.44 2.89 -8.52
C GLN A 122 17.17 3.43 -7.12
N MET A 123 18.12 3.34 -6.19
CA MET A 123 17.97 3.70 -4.77
C MET A 123 17.41 5.12 -4.58
N ALA A 124 17.94 6.11 -5.31
CA ALA A 124 17.43 7.48 -5.28
C ALA A 124 15.97 7.60 -5.74
N LYS A 125 15.55 6.79 -6.72
CA LYS A 125 14.16 6.77 -7.20
C LYS A 125 13.25 6.02 -6.23
N VAL A 126 13.72 4.93 -5.66
CA VAL A 126 12.98 4.21 -4.60
C VAL A 126 12.80 5.11 -3.37
N ALA A 127 13.81 5.89 -2.99
CA ALA A 127 13.71 6.87 -1.90
C ALA A 127 12.73 8.01 -2.20
N PHE A 128 12.66 8.47 -3.45
CA PHE A 128 11.63 9.42 -3.88
C PHE A 128 10.22 8.81 -3.75
N VAL A 129 10.03 7.60 -4.27
CA VAL A 129 8.75 6.90 -4.17
C VAL A 129 8.38 6.61 -2.71
N LYS A 130 9.35 6.29 -1.86
CA LYS A 130 9.17 6.16 -0.40
C LYS A 130 8.60 7.43 0.21
N ARG A 131 9.13 8.61 -0.12
CA ARG A 131 8.60 9.89 0.39
C ARG A 131 7.15 10.12 -0.06
N LEU A 132 6.82 9.74 -1.30
CA LEU A 132 5.44 9.79 -1.76
C LEU A 132 4.54 8.83 -0.96
N MET A 133 5.00 7.61 -0.65
CA MET A 133 4.27 6.67 0.21
C MET A 133 4.06 7.22 1.61
N GLU A 134 5.05 7.86 2.21
CA GLU A 134 4.93 8.49 3.53
C GLU A 134 3.88 9.61 3.53
N SER A 135 3.82 10.39 2.45
CA SER A 135 2.77 11.39 2.24
C SER A 135 1.38 10.73 2.16
N PHE A 136 1.20 9.71 1.32
CA PHE A 136 -0.08 9.00 1.20
C PHE A 136 -0.48 8.27 2.49
N LYS A 137 0.48 7.67 3.18
CA LYS A 137 0.26 7.04 4.49
C LYS A 137 -0.25 8.07 5.49
N SER A 138 0.32 9.27 5.51
CA SER A 138 -0.15 10.35 6.39
C SER A 138 -1.60 10.70 6.09
N THR A 139 -1.97 10.83 4.82
CA THR A 139 -3.37 11.04 4.40
C THR A 139 -4.28 9.90 4.85
N LEU A 140 -3.88 8.64 4.66
CA LEU A 140 -4.66 7.46 5.09
C LEU A 140 -4.84 7.40 6.61
N VAL A 141 -3.81 7.78 7.37
CA VAL A 141 -3.85 7.83 8.84
C VAL A 141 -4.86 8.87 9.35
N PHE A 142 -5.17 9.91 8.58
CA PHE A 142 -6.26 10.83 8.91
C PHE A 142 -7.61 10.36 8.37
N LEU A 143 -7.64 9.85 7.14
CA LEU A 143 -8.88 9.48 6.46
C LEU A 143 -9.59 8.31 7.17
N VAL A 144 -8.86 7.24 7.53
CA VAL A 144 -9.46 6.04 8.13
C VAL A 144 -10.11 6.34 9.48
N PRO A 145 -9.43 6.99 10.46
CA PRO A 145 -10.06 7.32 11.73
C PRO A 145 -11.21 8.33 11.58
N THR A 146 -11.14 9.24 10.61
CA THR A 146 -12.22 10.19 10.35
C THR A 146 -13.47 9.46 9.86
N MET A 147 -13.29 8.49 8.94
CA MET A 147 -14.38 7.64 8.47
C MET A 147 -14.94 6.75 9.59
N ASP A 148 -14.07 6.11 10.38
CA ASP A 148 -14.49 5.27 11.51
C ASP A 148 -15.27 6.09 12.56
N LEU A 149 -14.82 7.31 12.86
CA LEU A 149 -15.52 8.23 13.77
C LEU A 149 -16.89 8.64 13.22
N ALA A 150 -16.97 8.98 11.93
CA ALA A 150 -18.23 9.32 11.28
C ALA A 150 -19.22 8.15 11.31
N VAL A 151 -18.74 6.93 11.07
CA VAL A 151 -19.52 5.69 11.20
C VAL A 151 -20.02 5.52 12.64
N GLY A 152 -19.13 5.67 13.64
CA GLY A 152 -19.49 5.54 15.05
C GLY A 152 -20.56 6.55 15.51
N ILE A 153 -20.40 7.82 15.14
CA ILE A 153 -21.38 8.87 15.46
C ILE A 153 -22.77 8.53 14.86
N GLN A 154 -22.80 8.05 13.62
CA GLN A 154 -24.05 7.72 12.96
C GLN A 154 -24.69 6.44 13.51
N GLN A 155 -23.88 5.47 13.94
CA GLN A 155 -24.34 4.27 14.64
C GLN A 155 -25.03 4.62 15.97
N ASP A 156 -24.39 5.47 16.79
CA ASP A 156 -24.94 5.91 18.07
C ASP A 156 -26.24 6.70 17.88
N ALA A 157 -26.27 7.62 16.91
CA ALA A 157 -27.47 8.38 16.58
C ALA A 157 -28.66 7.49 16.15
N GLN A 158 -28.40 6.36 15.48
CA GLN A 158 -29.46 5.40 15.13
C GLN A 158 -29.93 4.53 16.30
N HIS A 159 -29.12 4.36 17.35
CA HIS A 159 -29.50 3.62 18.56
C HIS A 159 -30.37 4.46 19.51
N GLU A 160 -30.17 5.78 19.59
CA GLU A 160 -31.00 6.65 20.46
C GLU A 160 -32.43 6.87 19.95
N VAL A 161 -32.71 6.56 18.67
CA VAL A 161 -34.02 6.78 18.03
C VAL A 161 -34.92 5.54 18.09
N ARG A 162 -34.44 4.38 18.59
CA ARG A 162 -35.21 3.14 18.79
C ARG A 162 -35.62 2.93 20.24
#